data_AF-C3LL81-F1
#
_entry.id   AF-C3LL81-F1
#
_cell.length_a   1.000
_cell.length_b   1.000
_cell.length_c   1.000
_cell.angle_alpha   90.00
_cell.angle_beta   90.00
_cell.angle_gamma   90.00
#
_symmetry.space_group_name_H-M   'P 1'
#
loop_
_entity.id
_entity.type
_entity.pdbx_description
1 polymer ?
#
loop_
_entity_poly.entity_id
_entity_poly.type
_entity_poly.pdbx_seq_one_letter_code
_entity_poly.pdbx_strand_id
1 'polypeptide(L)'
;MSTILVLGGSNGRTLEKLAKKRDCQVIFHDGKNHGGVKKTFRSVIKKCDVIVIQKGACGHVSIDVAKEYAKKYDVPLLFNQGFGGTGALEMGLKHLKAA
;
A
#
# COMPACT_ATOMS: atom_id res chain seq x y z
N MET A 1 0.55 15.25 -6.37
CA MET A 1 1.17 13.94 -6.68
C MET A 1 0.55 12.93 -5.75
N SER A 2 -0.04 11.87 -6.30
CA SER A 2 -0.75 10.88 -5.49
C SER A 2 0.19 9.81 -4.95
N THR A 3 -0.10 9.33 -3.74
CA THR A 3 0.71 8.38 -2.96
C THR A 3 -0.06 7.10 -2.69
N ILE A 4 0.46 5.98 -3.22
CA ILE A 4 -0.10 4.64 -3.05
C ILE A 4 0.76 3.86 -2.05
N LEU A 5 0.16 3.35 -0.98
CA LEU A 5 0.81 2.37 -0.09
C LEU A 5 0.56 0.96 -0.61
N VAL A 6 1.60 0.23 -0.98
CA VAL A 6 1.49 -1.19 -1.36
C VAL A 6 2.01 -2.08 -0.23
N LEU A 7 1.13 -2.93 0.29
CA LEU A 7 1.41 -3.83 1.40
C LEU A 7 1.46 -5.29 0.95
N GLY A 8 2.61 -5.94 1.20
CA GLY A 8 2.86 -7.34 0.84
C GLY A 8 3.53 -7.51 -0.53
N GLY A 9 3.97 -8.75 -0.78
CA GLY A 9 4.70 -9.11 -2.00
C GLY A 9 6.20 -8.82 -1.90
N SER A 10 6.85 -8.61 -3.05
CA SER A 10 8.29 -8.41 -3.16
C SER A 10 8.63 -7.32 -4.19
N ASN A 11 9.93 -7.00 -4.33
CA ASN A 11 10.46 -6.09 -5.35
C ASN A 11 10.01 -4.61 -5.24
N GLY A 12 9.83 -4.10 -4.02
CA GLY A 12 9.45 -2.70 -3.75
C GLY A 12 10.27 -1.64 -4.52
N ARG A 13 11.60 -1.82 -4.62
CA ARG A 13 12.48 -0.90 -5.38
C ARG A 13 12.16 -0.85 -6.89
N THR A 14 11.68 -1.94 -7.47
CA THR A 14 11.20 -1.97 -8.86
C THR A 14 9.85 -1.25 -8.97
N LEU A 15 8.99 -1.45 -7.98
CA LEU A 15 7.67 -0.81 -7.91
C LEU A 15 7.75 0.71 -7.78
N GLU A 16 8.65 1.21 -6.93
CA GLU A 16 8.96 2.65 -6.81
C GLU A 16 9.43 3.26 -8.14
N LYS A 17 10.31 2.55 -8.88
CA LYS A 17 10.76 3.00 -10.21
C LYS A 17 9.62 3.03 -11.23
N LEU A 18 8.70 2.07 -11.19
CA LEU A 18 7.52 2.02 -12.06
C LEU A 18 6.52 3.14 -11.71
N ALA A 19 6.31 3.42 -10.43
CA ALA A 19 5.43 4.49 -9.97
C ALA A 19 5.94 5.87 -10.39
N LYS A 20 7.25 6.14 -10.24
CA LYS A 20 7.90 7.38 -10.69
C LYS A 20 7.76 7.64 -12.19
N LYS A 21 7.72 6.59 -13.02
CA LYS A 21 7.45 6.69 -14.47
C LYS A 21 5.98 6.99 -14.82
N ARG A 22 5.09 7.03 -13.82
CA ARG A 22 3.65 7.26 -13.94
C ARG A 22 3.19 8.42 -13.04
N ASP A 23 4.10 9.35 -12.72
CA ASP A 23 3.90 10.54 -11.88
C ASP A 23 3.24 10.29 -10.51
N CYS A 24 3.49 9.10 -9.96
CA CYS A 24 2.92 8.62 -8.71
C CYS A 24 4.02 8.21 -7.72
N GLN A 25 3.78 8.47 -6.44
CA GLN A 25 4.63 7.94 -5.38
C GLN A 25 4.07 6.59 -4.92
N VAL A 26 4.94 5.57 -4.83
CA VAL A 26 4.65 4.34 -4.08
C VAL A 26 5.46 4.33 -2.80
N ILE A 27 4.81 3.95 -1.71
CA ILE A 27 5.46 3.48 -0.49
C ILE A 27 5.25 1.97 -0.45
N PHE A 28 6.33 1.19 -0.38
CA PHE A 28 6.25 -0.27 -0.30
C PHE A 28 6.55 -0.75 1.12
N HIS A 29 5.82 -1.77 1.57
CA HIS A 29 6.13 -2.51 2.79
C HIS A 29 5.86 -4.00 2.56
N ASP A 30 6.80 -4.88 2.95
CA ASP A 30 6.74 -6.32 2.68
C ASP A 30 5.65 -7.09 3.45
N GLY A 31 5.02 -6.44 4.42
CA GLY A 31 3.97 -7.01 5.28
C GLY A 31 4.51 -7.74 6.51
N LYS A 32 5.83 -7.86 6.69
CA LYS A 32 6.42 -8.46 7.88
C LYS A 32 6.33 -7.51 9.07
N ASN A 33 6.37 -8.04 10.29
CA ASN A 33 6.35 -7.23 11.50
C ASN A 33 7.75 -6.71 11.83
N HIS A 34 8.13 -5.60 11.21
CA HIS A 34 9.30 -4.82 11.64
C HIS A 34 8.89 -3.96 12.84
N GLY A 35 9.67 -3.99 13.92
CA GLY A 35 9.33 -3.38 15.20
C GLY A 35 8.91 -1.91 15.08
N GLY A 36 7.89 -1.51 15.84
CA GLY A 36 7.33 -0.15 15.78
C GLY A 36 6.30 0.09 14.68
N VAL A 37 5.81 -0.96 14.00
CA VAL A 37 4.82 -0.90 12.90
C VAL A 37 3.66 0.09 13.12
N LYS A 38 3.10 0.18 14.35
CA LYS A 38 2.02 1.15 14.66
C LYS A 38 2.46 2.61 14.48
N LYS A 39 3.66 2.99 14.92
CA LYS A 39 4.19 4.36 14.77
C LYS A 39 4.46 4.67 13.30
N THR A 40 5.08 3.73 12.58
CA THR A 40 5.37 3.85 11.15
C THR A 40 4.08 4.00 10.34
N PHE A 41 3.11 3.09 10.51
CA PHE A 41 1.88 3.06 9.72
C PHE A 41 0.97 4.25 10.02
N ARG A 42 0.90 4.71 11.28
CA ARG A 42 0.23 5.98 11.63
C ARG A 42 0.78 7.17 10.82
N SER A 43 2.09 7.25 10.65
CA SER A 43 2.77 8.35 9.94
C SER A 43 2.74 8.21 8.41
N VAL A 44 2.71 6.97 7.90
CA VAL A 44 2.68 6.64 6.47
C VAL A 44 1.26 6.75 5.92
N ILE A 45 0.28 6.08 6.53
CA ILE A 45 -1.09 5.99 6.01
C ILE A 45 -1.75 7.37 5.93
N LYS A 46 -1.51 8.26 6.90
CA LYS A 46 -2.01 9.64 6.85
C LYS A 46 -1.51 10.46 5.63
N LYS A 47 -0.50 9.98 4.92
CA LYS A 47 0.07 10.61 3.71
C LYS A 47 -0.29 9.88 2.41
N CYS A 48 -1.09 8.82 2.48
CA CYS A 48 -1.44 7.99 1.34
C CYS A 48 -2.88 8.27 0.91
N ASP A 49 -3.11 8.38 -0.39
CA ASP A 49 -4.46 8.58 -0.95
C ASP A 49 -5.19 7.24 -1.15
N VAL A 50 -4.45 6.13 -1.22
CA VAL A 50 -5.00 4.77 -1.30
C VAL A 50 -3.98 3.75 -0.79
N ILE A 51 -4.48 2.66 -0.21
CA ILE A 51 -3.71 1.49 0.23
C ILE A 51 -4.13 0.29 -0.62
N VAL A 52 -3.16 -0.46 -1.13
CA VAL A 52 -3.40 -1.71 -1.87
C VAL A 52 -2.68 -2.86 -1.19
N ILE A 53 -3.45 -3.86 -0.75
CA ILE A 53 -2.96 -5.00 0.01
C ILE A 53 -2.96 -6.24 -0.88
N GLN A 54 -1.81 -6.91 -0.99
CA GLN A 54 -1.75 -8.23 -1.61
C GLN A 54 -2.52 -9.22 -0.73
N LYS A 55 -3.52 -9.93 -1.27
CA LYS A 55 -4.34 -10.89 -0.46
C LYS A 55 -3.48 -11.93 0.28
N GLY A 56 -2.39 -12.40 -0.34
CA GLY A 56 -1.46 -13.34 0.29
C GLY A 56 -0.66 -12.79 1.48
N ALA A 57 -0.75 -11.49 1.78
CA ALA A 57 -0.17 -10.88 2.98
C ALA A 57 -1.18 -10.73 4.14
N CYS A 58 -2.48 -10.97 3.92
CA CYS A 58 -3.47 -10.96 4.99
C CYS A 58 -3.14 -11.98 6.09
N GLY A 59 -3.41 -11.64 7.35
CA GLY A 59 -3.07 -12.45 8.53
C GLY A 59 -1.78 -12.04 9.23
N HIS A 60 -0.95 -11.18 8.63
CA HIS A 60 0.15 -10.53 9.35
C HIS A 60 -0.37 -9.35 10.18
N VAL A 61 0.12 -9.21 11.42
CA VAL A 61 -0.21 -8.12 12.35
C VAL A 61 -0.05 -6.72 11.73
N SER A 62 0.91 -6.54 10.82
CA SER A 62 1.10 -5.28 10.10
C SER A 62 -0.13 -4.92 9.26
N ILE A 63 -0.72 -5.88 8.56
CA ILE A 63 -1.89 -5.70 7.70
C ILE A 63 -3.12 -5.32 8.51
N ASP A 64 -3.29 -5.89 9.70
CA ASP A 64 -4.43 -5.55 10.56
C ASP A 64 -4.28 -4.15 11.18
N VAL A 65 -3.06 -3.77 11.57
CA VAL A 65 -2.73 -2.37 11.94
C VAL A 65 -2.95 -1.41 10.76
N ALA A 66 -2.66 -1.82 9.52
CA ALA A 66 -2.94 -1.01 8.35
C ALA A 66 -4.44 -0.83 8.10
N LYS A 67 -5.25 -1.89 8.22
CA LYS A 67 -6.72 -1.81 8.12
C LYS A 67 -7.31 -0.90 9.20
N GLU A 68 -6.82 -1.00 10.45
CA GLU A 68 -7.22 -0.12 11.56
C GLU A 68 -6.99 1.35 11.21
N TYR A 69 -5.78 1.70 10.78
CA TYR A 69 -5.44 3.08 10.42
C TYR A 69 -6.10 3.56 9.13
N ALA A 70 -6.30 2.69 8.14
CA ALA A 70 -7.05 3.00 6.92
C ALA A 70 -8.47 3.46 7.25
N LYS A 71 -9.20 2.65 8.02
CA LYS A 71 -10.55 2.99 8.51
C LYS A 71 -10.55 4.26 9.37
N LYS A 72 -9.52 4.45 10.21
CA LYS A 72 -9.40 5.61 11.11
C LYS A 72 -9.13 6.94 10.39
N TYR A 73 -8.47 6.89 9.24
CA TYR A 73 -8.09 8.07 8.45
C TYR A 73 -8.87 8.19 7.14
N ASP A 74 -9.93 7.39 6.97
CA ASP A 74 -10.77 7.31 5.78
C ASP A 74 -9.97 7.13 4.47
N VAL A 75 -8.90 6.34 4.54
CA VAL A 75 -8.05 6.04 3.38
C VAL A 75 -8.58 4.78 2.67
N PRO A 76 -8.96 4.86 1.39
CA PRO A 76 -9.43 3.71 0.62
C PRO A 76 -8.45 2.53 0.67
N LEU A 77 -9.01 1.33 0.88
CA LEU A 77 -8.24 0.09 1.01
C LEU A 77 -8.72 -0.94 -0.02
N LEU A 78 -7.82 -1.30 -0.93
CA LEU A 78 -8.06 -2.21 -2.04
C LEU A 78 -7.31 -3.54 -1.81
N PHE A 79 -7.83 -4.63 -2.36
CA PHE A 79 -7.22 -5.96 -2.26
C PHE A 79 -6.85 -6.50 -3.64
N ASN A 80 -5.55 -6.62 -3.91
CA ASN A 80 -5.07 -7.26 -5.13
C ASN A 80 -4.98 -8.78 -4.95
N GLN A 81 -5.38 -9.52 -5.98
CA GLN A 81 -5.46 -10.99 -5.93
C GLN A 81 -4.08 -11.64 -6.11
N GLY A 82 -3.19 -11.01 -6.88
CA GLY A 82 -1.88 -11.54 -7.23
C GLY A 82 -0.76 -11.16 -6.25
N PHE A 83 0.42 -11.76 -6.45
CA PHE A 83 1.63 -11.46 -5.67
C PHE A 83 2.48 -10.31 -6.27
N GLY A 84 2.25 -9.97 -7.55
CA GLY A 84 3.04 -8.96 -8.26
C GLY A 84 2.69 -7.54 -7.83
N GLY A 85 3.71 -6.73 -7.52
CA GLY A 85 3.54 -5.31 -7.18
C GLY A 85 2.90 -4.49 -8.30
N THR A 86 3.19 -4.79 -9.57
CA THR A 86 2.66 -4.07 -10.73
C THR A 86 1.13 -4.03 -10.75
N GLY A 87 0.47 -5.17 -10.51
CA GLY A 87 -1.00 -5.23 -10.44
C GLY A 87 -1.59 -4.43 -9.27
N ALA A 88 -0.88 -4.37 -8.14
CA ALA A 88 -1.27 -3.54 -7.01
C ALA A 88 -1.15 -2.03 -7.33
N LEU A 89 -0.05 -1.62 -7.98
CA LEU A 89 0.12 -0.24 -8.48
C LEU A 89 -0.96 0.13 -9.50
N GLU A 90 -1.29 -0.76 -10.44
CA GLU A 90 -2.31 -0.52 -11.45
C GLU A 90 -3.73 -0.43 -10.86
N MET A 91 -4.03 -1.25 -9.86
CA MET A 91 -5.26 -1.16 -9.08
C MET A 91 -5.38 0.19 -8.36
N GLY A 92 -4.33 0.63 -7.67
CA GLY A 92 -4.30 1.94 -6.99
C GLY A 92 -4.43 3.12 -7.97
N LEU A 93 -3.67 3.10 -9.07
CA LEU A 93 -3.75 4.13 -10.12
C LEU A 93 -5.13 4.18 -10.80
N LYS A 94 -5.80 3.03 -10.99
CA LYS A 94 -7.15 3.00 -11.56
C LYS A 94 -8.17 3.62 -10.61
N HIS A 95 -8.05 3.35 -9.30
CA HIS A 95 -8.92 3.94 -8.30
C HIS A 95 -8.74 5.47 -8.21
N LEU A 96 -7.50 5.96 -8.15
CA LEU A 96 -7.18 7.40 -8.10
C LEU A 96 -7.54 8.18 -9.36
N LYS A 97 -7.91 7.51 -10.46
CA LYS A 97 -8.42 8.13 -11.70
C LYS A 97 -9.94 8.11 -11.81
N ALA A 98 -10.61 7.41 -10.91
CA ALA A 98 -12.06 7.21 -10.91
C ALA A 98 -12.76 7.83 -9.69
N ALA A 99 -11.98 8.23 -8.68
CA ALA A 99 -12.38 9.08 -7.56
C ALA A 99 -12.19 10.56 -7.92
#